data_AF-A0A0B8P2K0-F1
#
_entry.id   AF-A0A0B8P2K0-F1
#
_cell.length_a   1.000
_cell.length_b   1.000
_cell.length_c   1.000
_cell.angle_alpha   90.00
_cell.angle_beta   90.00
_cell.angle_gamma   90.00
#
_symmetry.space_group_name_H-M   'P 1'
#
loop_
_entity.id
_entity.type
_entity.pdbx_description
1 polymer ?
#
loop_
_entity_poly.entity_id
_entity_poly.type
_entity_poly.pdbx_seq_one_letter_code
_entity_poly.pdbx_strand_id
1 'polypeptide(L)'
;MKDAYLGLTGEAGLEGRSTACARGNGMLEIRNSPYRITQPLKRVGKRGEGRWEPISYEQLIKEVVYGGDLFGEGHVEGLAEIRDLTTPVDPKNPEYGPKANQLLMTNGSNEGRDDIFKRFAFNSFGTRNFGHHGSYCGYAFRAGSGAFMNDLDKFAHLKPDFDNAEFVIFIGMSPAQAGNPFKRQARQLAKARTEGKLEYTIVTPSLPAGSSSLAAGDRNNWLPIKPGTDSALVLGMIQWIIDNERYNKTFLAQPGPKAMERAGTAHWCNATHLVISDDSHPRHGKFLRASEAGLAFEGEPLSETDPYVIVSASTGELGVNTQAEEAELFVDREVELASGLVRVKSSLQRLKEEAFKYDLDFYSKQCDVSVDDMTVLAKRFTSYGTKAVVDTHGGNMHTNGFYNSFTIMMLNALVGNINMKGGAMAKAGGYPTSANGPRYDFTKFDGKVAPKAYSYHVASSLIRKPANTSDALLPVNLHIQLAHLGTLSQHRC
;
A
#
# COMPACT_ATOMS: atom_id res chain seq x y z
N MET A 1 -1.55 25.82 -11.20
CA MET A 1 -0.84 25.67 -9.90
C MET A 1 -0.93 26.96 -9.08
N LYS A 2 -0.52 28.10 -9.62
CA LYS A 2 -0.67 29.42 -8.98
C LYS A 2 -2.12 29.68 -8.53
N ASP A 3 -3.10 29.35 -9.37
CA ASP A 3 -4.52 29.59 -9.08
C ASP A 3 -5.05 28.72 -7.94
N ALA A 4 -4.54 27.49 -7.79
CA ALA A 4 -4.87 26.62 -6.65
C ALA A 4 -4.27 27.18 -5.34
N TYR A 5 -3.04 27.71 -5.38
CA TYR A 5 -2.44 28.38 -4.23
C TYR A 5 -3.17 29.68 -3.87
N LEU A 6 -3.53 30.49 -4.86
CA LEU A 6 -4.31 31.72 -4.65
C LEU A 6 -5.70 31.42 -4.08
N GLY A 7 -6.37 30.35 -4.55
CA GLY A 7 -7.64 29.89 -3.98
C GLY A 7 -7.53 29.37 -2.53
N LEU A 8 -6.33 29.07 -2.05
CA LEU A 8 -6.05 28.64 -0.66
C LEU A 8 -5.58 29.79 0.24
N THR A 9 -5.48 31.02 -0.28
CA THR A 9 -5.11 32.23 0.47
C THR A 9 -6.36 33.01 0.94
N GLY A 10 -6.28 33.66 2.10
CA GLY A 10 -7.40 34.38 2.73
C GLY A 10 -8.36 33.50 3.56
N GLU A 11 -9.42 34.10 4.10
CA GLU A 11 -10.44 33.38 4.90
C GLU A 11 -11.41 32.54 4.05
N ALA A 12 -11.52 32.82 2.75
CA ALA A 12 -12.30 32.03 1.79
C ALA A 12 -11.79 30.59 1.61
N GLY A 13 -10.57 30.29 2.08
CA GLY A 13 -9.97 28.94 2.08
C GLY A 13 -10.09 28.15 3.39
N LEU A 14 -10.89 28.62 4.36
CA LEU A 14 -11.12 27.93 5.63
C LEU A 14 -12.19 26.83 5.53
N GLU A 15 -13.14 26.97 4.60
CA GLU A 15 -14.18 25.99 4.38
C GLU A 15 -13.58 24.66 3.89
N GLY A 16 -13.73 23.60 4.70
CA GLY A 16 -13.16 22.29 4.40
C GLY A 16 -11.68 22.10 4.77
N ARG A 17 -10.98 23.14 5.26
CA ARG A 17 -9.60 23.01 5.74
C ARG A 17 -9.56 22.27 7.09
N SER A 18 -8.60 21.37 7.22
CA SER A 18 -8.40 20.61 8.45
C SER A 18 -7.50 21.38 9.41
N THR A 19 -7.88 21.46 10.70
CA THR A 19 -7.06 22.07 11.75
C THR A 19 -5.99 21.10 12.26
N ALA A 20 -4.95 21.64 12.93
CA ALA A 20 -3.92 20.83 13.56
C ALA A 20 -4.53 19.88 14.63
N CYS A 21 -3.93 18.70 14.82
CA CYS A 21 -4.31 17.82 15.94
C CYS A 21 -3.84 18.37 17.29
N ALA A 22 -4.25 17.76 18.40
CA ALA A 22 -3.81 18.18 19.73
C ALA A 22 -2.28 18.28 19.81
N ARG A 23 -1.58 17.27 19.27
CA ARG A 23 -0.11 17.26 19.14
C ARG A 23 0.42 18.41 18.29
N GLY A 24 -0.26 18.72 17.17
CA GLY A 24 0.13 19.81 16.29
C GLY A 24 -0.04 21.20 16.94
N ASN A 25 -1.12 21.41 17.69
CA ASN A 25 -1.33 22.66 18.45
C ASN A 25 -0.33 22.79 19.60
N GLY A 26 0.00 21.69 20.29
CA GLY A 26 1.02 21.66 21.34
C GLY A 26 2.45 21.86 20.86
N MET A 27 2.72 21.80 19.55
CA MET A 27 4.07 21.98 18.99
C MET A 27 4.70 23.33 19.36
N LEU A 28 3.90 24.36 19.61
CA LEU A 28 4.38 25.67 20.04
C LEU A 28 5.08 25.64 21.41
N GLU A 29 4.67 24.74 22.30
CA GLU A 29 5.27 24.58 23.63
C GLU A 29 6.71 24.05 23.55
N ILE A 30 7.01 23.23 22.52
CA ILE A 30 8.36 22.67 22.32
C ILE A 30 9.40 23.79 22.13
N ARG A 31 9.01 24.94 21.58
CA ARG A 31 9.91 26.09 21.38
C ARG A 31 10.52 26.59 22.70
N ASN A 32 9.72 26.59 23.76
CA ASN A 32 10.07 27.11 25.08
C ASN A 32 10.30 26.00 26.11
N SER A 33 10.32 24.74 25.68
CA SER A 33 10.53 23.60 26.56
C SER A 33 11.89 23.70 27.26
N PRO A 34 11.96 23.48 28.59
CA PRO A 34 13.24 23.42 29.30
C PRO A 34 14.13 22.25 28.83
N TYR A 35 13.56 21.27 28.13
CA TYR A 35 14.26 20.13 27.56
C TYR A 35 14.73 20.36 26.11
N ARG A 36 14.52 21.57 25.56
CA ARG A 36 14.91 21.87 24.18
C ARG A 36 16.43 21.91 24.05
N ILE A 37 16.96 21.09 23.13
CA ILE A 37 18.39 21.12 22.77
C ILE A 37 18.64 22.35 21.89
N THR A 38 19.52 23.25 22.36
CA THR A 38 19.86 24.52 21.70
C THR A 38 21.28 24.58 21.15
N GLN A 39 22.12 23.62 21.51
CA GLN A 39 23.53 23.53 21.13
C GLN A 39 23.94 22.06 20.96
N PRO A 40 24.99 21.76 20.19
CA PRO A 40 25.59 20.44 20.17
C PRO A 40 26.00 19.97 21.57
N LEU A 41 25.70 18.71 21.88
CA LEU A 41 26.02 18.10 23.16
C LEU A 41 26.89 16.87 22.96
N LYS A 42 27.96 16.74 23.75
CA LYS A 42 28.82 15.56 23.83
C LYS A 42 28.60 14.85 25.16
N ARG A 43 28.58 13.51 25.13
CA ARG A 43 28.46 12.71 26.35
C ARG A 43 29.77 12.72 27.12
N VAL A 44 29.69 12.88 28.44
CA VAL A 44 30.85 12.86 29.37
C VAL A 44 30.80 11.72 30.41
N GLY A 45 29.71 10.94 30.44
CA GLY A 45 29.55 9.74 31.27
C GLY A 45 29.34 8.50 30.42
N LYS A 46 28.92 7.34 30.97
CA LYS A 46 28.54 6.15 30.17
C LYS A 46 27.26 6.39 29.35
N ARG A 47 27.07 5.64 28.25
CA ARG A 47 25.84 5.73 27.43
C ARG A 47 24.62 5.45 28.32
N GLY A 48 23.61 6.31 28.27
CA GLY A 48 22.40 6.21 29.08
C GLY A 48 22.44 6.97 30.42
N GLU A 49 23.59 7.50 30.86
CA GLU A 49 23.70 8.23 32.14
C GLU A 49 23.12 9.66 32.10
N GLY A 50 22.75 10.17 30.92
CA GLY A 50 22.19 11.51 30.77
C GLY A 50 23.16 12.66 31.07
N ARG A 51 24.48 12.40 31.08
CA ARG A 51 25.52 13.41 31.35
C ARG A 51 26.09 13.96 30.05
N TRP A 52 25.96 15.27 29.86
CA TRP A 52 26.30 15.96 28.62
C TRP A 52 27.05 17.26 28.90
N GLU A 53 27.98 17.60 28.01
CA GLU A 53 28.63 18.91 27.95
C GLU A 53 28.37 19.59 26.60
N PRO A 54 28.22 20.92 26.54
CA PRO A 54 28.16 21.65 25.28
C PRO A 54 29.48 21.60 24.51
N ILE A 55 29.41 21.43 23.19
CA ILE A 55 30.56 21.55 22.28
C ILE A 55 30.23 22.50 21.11
N SER A 56 31.27 22.98 20.41
CA SER A 56 31.05 23.79 19.21
C SER A 56 30.55 22.94 18.03
N TYR A 57 29.96 23.60 17.03
CA TYR A 57 29.56 22.92 15.79
C TYR A 57 30.77 22.37 15.02
N GLU A 58 31.89 23.10 15.03
CA GLU A 58 33.14 22.69 14.39
C GLU A 58 33.68 21.41 15.02
N GLN A 59 33.65 21.32 16.35
CA GLN A 59 34.03 20.11 17.07
C GLN A 59 33.09 18.95 16.75
N LEU A 60 31.76 19.16 16.79
CA LEU A 60 30.79 18.12 16.43
C LEU A 60 31.05 17.58 15.03
N ILE A 61 31.22 18.46 14.04
CA ILE A 61 31.46 18.08 12.65
C ILE A 61 32.77 17.29 12.54
N LYS A 62 33.86 17.78 13.15
CA LYS A 62 35.15 17.10 13.12
C LYS A 62 35.07 15.70 13.72
N GLU A 63 34.48 15.57 14.90
CA GLU A 63 34.37 14.29 15.61
C GLU A 63 33.45 13.30 14.87
N VAL A 64 32.32 13.76 14.31
CA VAL A 64 31.40 12.88 13.54
C VAL A 64 32.01 12.46 12.20
N VAL A 65 32.71 13.35 11.51
CA VAL A 65 33.30 13.06 10.20
C VAL A 65 34.53 12.16 10.33
N TYR A 66 35.42 12.44 11.28
CA TYR A 66 36.73 11.78 11.33
C TYR A 66 36.87 10.74 12.46
N GLY A 67 35.96 10.70 13.42
CA GLY A 67 36.03 9.72 14.50
C GLY A 67 37.23 9.92 15.44
N GLY A 68 37.76 8.82 15.98
CA GLY A 68 38.86 8.78 16.94
C GLY A 68 38.47 8.21 18.31
N ASP A 69 39.37 8.28 19.29
CA ASP A 69 39.05 7.92 20.68
C ASP A 69 38.32 9.07 21.40
N LEU A 70 37.05 9.25 21.04
CA LEU A 70 36.25 10.39 21.46
C LEU A 70 35.81 10.34 22.94
N PHE A 71 35.86 9.15 23.54
CA PHE A 71 35.27 8.86 24.85
C PHE A 71 36.20 8.12 25.82
N GLY A 72 37.45 7.82 25.43
CA GLY A 72 38.34 6.95 26.21
C GLY A 72 37.89 5.49 26.22
N GLU A 73 37.07 5.10 25.23
CA GLU A 73 36.46 3.77 25.08
C GLU A 73 37.06 3.02 23.88
N GLY A 74 38.05 3.62 23.20
CA GLY A 74 38.67 3.11 21.98
C GLY A 74 38.29 3.88 20.72
N HIS A 75 38.92 3.54 19.60
CA HIS A 75 38.68 4.20 18.31
C HIS A 75 37.23 4.01 17.85
N VAL A 76 36.59 5.11 17.48
CA VAL A 76 35.28 5.15 16.83
C VAL A 76 35.49 5.56 15.38
N GLU A 77 35.03 4.74 14.43
CA GLU A 77 35.08 5.08 13.00
C GLU A 77 34.22 6.33 12.72
N GLY A 78 34.81 7.30 12.02
CA GLY A 78 34.08 8.48 11.54
C GLY A 78 33.34 8.21 10.22
N LEU A 79 32.43 9.11 9.85
CA LEU A 79 31.72 9.03 8.56
C LEU A 79 32.66 8.93 7.35
N ALA A 80 33.83 9.57 7.39
CA ALA A 80 34.82 9.51 6.32
C ALA A 80 35.40 8.10 6.14
N GLU A 81 35.64 7.38 7.23
CA GLU A 81 36.23 6.04 7.23
C GLU A 81 35.26 5.01 6.64
N ILE A 82 33.98 5.12 6.98
CA ILE A 82 32.94 4.21 6.48
C ILE A 82 32.37 4.60 5.10
N ARG A 83 32.76 5.75 4.53
CA ARG A 83 32.31 6.20 3.20
C ARG A 83 33.12 5.57 2.06
N ASP A 84 33.03 4.26 1.93
CA ASP A 84 33.54 3.51 0.79
C ASP A 84 32.36 3.05 -0.08
N LEU A 85 32.40 3.42 -1.36
CA LEU A 85 31.33 3.20 -2.35
C LEU A 85 31.56 1.96 -3.23
N THR A 86 32.63 1.23 -2.98
CA THR A 86 33.14 0.17 -3.85
C THR A 86 33.28 -1.15 -3.14
N THR A 87 33.84 -1.17 -1.93
CA THR A 87 34.06 -2.41 -1.18
C THR A 87 32.75 -2.91 -0.61
N PRO A 88 32.33 -4.16 -0.90
CA PRO A 88 31.14 -4.74 -0.28
C PRO A 88 31.21 -4.72 1.24
N VAL A 89 30.10 -4.42 1.91
CA VAL A 89 29.98 -4.51 3.37
C VAL A 89 30.18 -5.96 3.84
N ASP A 90 29.69 -6.91 3.06
CA ASP A 90 29.89 -8.34 3.25
C ASP A 90 30.29 -8.98 1.90
N PRO A 91 31.54 -9.45 1.76
CA PRO A 91 31.99 -10.13 0.55
C PRO A 91 31.19 -11.39 0.20
N LYS A 92 30.53 -12.04 1.16
CA LYS A 92 29.67 -13.21 0.93
C LYS A 92 28.27 -12.83 0.47
N ASN A 93 27.85 -11.59 0.73
CA ASN A 93 26.54 -11.04 0.37
C ASN A 93 26.72 -9.68 -0.33
N PRO A 94 27.39 -9.64 -1.51
CA PRO A 94 27.74 -8.39 -2.20
C PRO A 94 26.51 -7.54 -2.58
N GLU A 95 25.32 -8.14 -2.62
CA GLU A 95 24.05 -7.47 -2.85
C GLU A 95 23.63 -6.47 -1.76
N TYR A 96 24.20 -6.60 -0.56
CA TYR A 96 24.07 -5.60 0.51
C TYR A 96 24.79 -4.29 0.16
N GLY A 97 25.58 -4.31 -0.91
CA GLY A 97 26.35 -3.20 -1.48
C GLY A 97 27.49 -2.74 -0.60
N PRO A 98 27.95 -1.50 -0.81
CA PRO A 98 29.26 -1.12 -0.32
C PRO A 98 29.25 -0.78 1.18
N LYS A 99 30.43 -0.66 1.80
CA LYS A 99 30.60 -0.27 3.21
C LYS A 99 29.85 1.01 3.60
N ALA A 100 29.65 1.95 2.67
CA ALA A 100 28.79 3.11 2.92
C ALA A 100 27.37 2.74 3.40
N ASN A 101 26.86 1.54 3.11
CA ASN A 101 25.58 1.08 3.63
C ASN A 101 25.59 0.75 5.13
N GLN A 102 26.74 0.76 5.81
CA GLN A 102 26.80 0.69 7.28
C GLN A 102 26.11 1.91 7.94
N LEU A 103 26.03 3.05 7.24
CA LEU A 103 25.28 4.21 7.72
C LEU A 103 23.77 4.00 7.50
N LEU A 104 23.02 3.87 8.60
CA LEU A 104 21.57 4.05 8.61
C LEU A 104 21.24 5.50 8.96
N MET A 105 20.68 6.25 8.02
CA MET A 105 20.05 7.52 8.32
C MET A 105 18.57 7.28 8.61
N THR A 106 18.02 7.84 9.68
CA THR A 106 16.60 7.65 9.99
C THR A 106 15.94 8.92 10.50
N ASN A 107 14.64 9.06 10.25
CA ASN A 107 13.77 10.00 10.95
C ASN A 107 12.54 9.31 11.55
N GLY A 108 12.10 9.80 12.71
CA GLY A 108 10.90 9.32 13.40
C GLY A 108 9.61 10.02 12.94
N SER A 109 9.72 11.13 12.22
CA SER A 109 8.64 12.07 11.92
C SER A 109 8.78 12.64 10.51
N ASN A 110 7.64 12.85 9.85
CA ASN A 110 7.59 13.49 8.54
C ASN A 110 7.52 15.02 8.72
N GLU A 111 8.64 15.63 9.10
CA GLU A 111 8.76 17.07 9.39
C GLU A 111 9.11 17.93 8.16
N GLY A 112 9.00 17.37 6.96
CA GLY A 112 9.31 18.08 5.71
C GLY A 112 10.81 18.25 5.42
N ARG A 113 11.68 17.59 6.19
CA ARG A 113 13.16 17.60 5.97
C ARG A 113 13.68 16.34 5.29
N ASP A 114 12.79 15.39 4.97
CA ASP A 114 13.13 14.11 4.34
C ASP A 114 14.01 14.29 3.10
N ASP A 115 13.71 15.27 2.25
CA ASP A 115 14.44 15.46 1.00
C ASP A 115 15.89 15.92 1.24
N ILE A 116 16.15 16.71 2.28
CA ILE A 116 17.50 17.12 2.69
C ILE A 116 18.26 15.91 3.22
N PHE A 117 17.63 15.10 4.06
CA PHE A 117 18.24 13.92 4.63
C PHE A 117 18.50 12.85 3.56
N LYS A 118 17.57 12.61 2.64
CA LYS A 118 17.75 11.72 1.49
C LYS A 118 18.84 12.21 0.56
N ARG A 119 18.92 13.53 0.30
CA ARG A 119 20.01 14.11 -0.49
C ARG A 119 21.36 13.83 0.15
N PHE A 120 21.49 14.00 1.47
CA PHE A 120 22.71 13.62 2.17
C PHE A 120 22.98 12.11 2.09
N ALA A 121 22.03 11.27 2.52
CA ALA A 121 22.19 9.82 2.58
C ALA A 121 22.48 9.19 1.21
N PHE A 122 21.60 9.41 0.23
CA PHE A 122 21.65 8.76 -1.07
C PHE A 122 22.69 9.41 -1.99
N ASN A 123 22.78 10.73 -2.00
CA ASN A 123 23.50 11.45 -3.05
C ASN A 123 24.85 12.02 -2.63
N SER A 124 25.06 12.33 -1.35
CA SER A 124 26.35 12.84 -0.86
C SER A 124 27.19 11.72 -0.24
N PHE A 125 26.57 10.96 0.67
CA PHE A 125 27.22 9.87 1.38
C PHE A 125 27.25 8.57 0.56
N GLY A 126 26.13 8.23 -0.10
CA GLY A 126 26.00 7.05 -0.96
C GLY A 126 25.40 5.81 -0.27
N THR A 127 24.90 5.94 0.96
CA THR A 127 24.18 4.85 1.63
C THR A 127 22.80 4.67 1.01
N ARG A 128 22.33 3.44 0.85
CA ARG A 128 20.93 3.15 0.49
C ARG A 128 20.00 3.13 1.72
N ASN A 129 20.55 3.12 2.93
CA ASN A 129 19.82 2.87 4.16
C ASN A 129 19.22 4.14 4.76
N PHE A 130 17.94 4.38 4.43
CA PHE A 130 17.19 5.55 4.88
C PHE A 130 15.83 5.23 5.54
N GLY A 131 15.83 5.15 6.88
CA GLY A 131 14.66 5.02 7.74
C GLY A 131 13.73 6.21 7.68
N HIS A 132 12.43 5.98 7.46
CA HIS A 132 11.44 7.02 7.67
C HIS A 132 10.19 6.48 8.36
N HIS A 133 9.37 7.39 8.89
CA HIS A 133 8.15 7.07 9.64
C HIS A 133 7.26 5.99 8.97
N GLY A 134 7.16 5.99 7.64
CA GLY A 134 6.35 5.02 6.90
C GLY A 134 6.86 3.58 6.98
N SER A 135 8.18 3.41 7.11
CA SER A 135 8.84 2.12 7.25
C SER A 135 8.56 1.46 8.59
N TYR A 136 8.38 2.25 9.65
CA TYR A 136 8.15 1.76 11.01
C TYR A 136 6.67 1.51 11.30
N CYS A 137 5.80 2.43 10.91
CA CYS A 137 4.41 2.45 11.40
C CYS A 137 3.37 1.91 10.42
N GLY A 138 3.74 1.53 9.20
CA GLY A 138 2.74 1.12 8.22
C GLY A 138 3.25 0.29 7.04
N TYR A 139 4.45 -0.28 7.13
CA TYR A 139 5.04 -1.01 5.99
C TYR A 139 4.20 -2.21 5.57
N ALA A 140 3.77 -3.06 6.51
CA ALA A 140 3.02 -4.28 6.19
C ALA A 140 1.72 -3.98 5.43
N PHE A 141 0.93 -3.00 5.91
CA PHE A 141 -0.22 -2.46 5.19
C PHE A 141 0.15 -1.95 3.80
N ARG A 142 1.18 -1.09 3.73
CA ARG A 142 1.62 -0.46 2.48
C ARG A 142 2.08 -1.48 1.44
N ALA A 143 2.73 -2.55 1.87
CA ALA A 143 3.18 -3.62 1.01
C ALA A 143 1.99 -4.45 0.49
N GLY A 144 1.07 -4.86 1.36
CA GLY A 144 -0.12 -5.61 0.92
C GLY A 144 -1.04 -4.78 0.02
N SER A 145 -1.26 -3.52 0.37
CA SER A 145 -2.03 -2.57 -0.45
C SER A 145 -1.33 -2.23 -1.77
N GLY A 146 -0.01 -2.06 -1.75
CA GLY A 146 0.80 -1.87 -2.95
C GLY A 146 0.74 -3.08 -3.88
N ALA A 147 0.75 -4.31 -3.34
CA ALA A 147 0.60 -5.53 -4.14
C ALA A 147 -0.77 -5.60 -4.82
N PHE A 148 -1.85 -5.32 -4.07
CA PHE A 148 -3.21 -5.29 -4.60
C PHE A 148 -3.39 -4.26 -5.74
N MET A 149 -2.83 -3.05 -5.55
CA MET A 149 -2.88 -1.98 -6.54
C MET A 149 -1.81 -2.11 -7.65
N ASN A 150 -0.91 -3.10 -7.58
CA ASN A 150 0.33 -3.22 -8.38
C ASN A 150 1.15 -1.92 -8.43
N ASP A 151 1.33 -1.32 -7.26
CA ASP A 151 2.17 -0.16 -7.06
C ASP A 151 2.90 -0.29 -5.72
N LEU A 152 3.80 -1.28 -5.68
CA LEU A 152 4.71 -1.50 -4.56
C LEU A 152 5.76 -0.38 -4.43
N ASP A 153 6.09 0.30 -5.54
CA ASP A 153 7.08 1.37 -5.56
C ASP A 153 6.58 2.64 -4.86
N LYS A 154 5.29 3.00 -5.04
CA LYS A 154 4.69 4.18 -4.39
C LYS A 154 3.82 3.81 -3.19
N PHE A 155 3.70 2.53 -2.86
CA PHE A 155 2.88 2.03 -1.76
C PHE A 155 1.43 2.57 -1.83
N ALA A 156 0.81 2.37 -2.99
CA ALA A 156 -0.55 2.86 -3.24
C ALA A 156 -1.53 2.28 -2.21
N HIS A 157 -2.48 3.11 -1.79
CA HIS A 157 -3.53 2.73 -0.85
C HIS A 157 -4.79 3.56 -1.07
N LEU A 158 -5.90 3.03 -0.56
CA LEU A 158 -7.25 3.54 -0.79
C LEU A 158 -7.80 4.24 0.45
N LYS A 159 -8.77 5.13 0.22
CA LYS A 159 -9.54 5.78 1.29
C LYS A 159 -11.03 5.85 0.89
N PRO A 160 -11.97 5.66 1.82
CA PRO A 160 -13.39 5.79 1.51
C PRO A 160 -13.73 7.21 1.02
N ASP A 161 -14.56 7.33 -0.02
CA ASP A 161 -15.24 8.58 -0.38
C ASP A 161 -16.34 8.88 0.63
N PHE A 162 -15.95 9.31 1.82
CA PHE A 162 -16.87 9.59 2.94
C PHE A 162 -18.01 10.56 2.61
N ASP A 163 -17.87 11.38 1.57
CA ASP A 163 -18.91 12.32 1.16
C ASP A 163 -20.07 11.61 0.42
N ASN A 164 -19.87 10.38 -0.09
CA ASN A 164 -20.90 9.63 -0.81
C ASN A 164 -21.01 8.15 -0.42
N ALA A 165 -20.10 7.62 0.42
CA ALA A 165 -20.13 6.24 0.88
C ALA A 165 -21.35 6.00 1.77
N GLU A 166 -21.99 4.85 1.56
CA GLU A 166 -23.20 4.47 2.31
C GLU A 166 -22.89 3.35 3.33
N PHE A 167 -21.88 2.52 3.06
CA PHE A 167 -21.44 1.50 4.01
C PHE A 167 -19.91 1.40 4.08
N VAL A 168 -19.32 1.42 5.27
CA VAL A 168 -17.87 1.25 5.45
C VAL A 168 -17.55 0.19 6.50
N ILE A 169 -16.68 -0.75 6.17
CA ILE A 169 -16.07 -1.66 7.15
C ILE A 169 -14.66 -1.13 7.48
N PHE A 170 -14.42 -0.85 8.75
CA PHE A 170 -13.11 -0.49 9.27
C PHE A 170 -12.48 -1.69 9.97
N ILE A 171 -11.45 -2.31 9.37
CA ILE A 171 -10.79 -3.47 9.95
C ILE A 171 -9.44 -3.07 10.54
N GLY A 172 -9.26 -3.31 11.83
CA GLY A 172 -8.00 -3.03 12.51
C GLY A 172 -7.65 -1.53 12.54
N MET A 173 -8.62 -0.63 12.46
CA MET A 173 -8.34 0.80 12.48
C MET A 173 -9.37 1.61 13.28
N SER A 174 -8.89 2.69 13.90
CA SER A 174 -9.75 3.72 14.49
C SER A 174 -9.86 4.89 13.51
N PRO A 175 -10.96 5.01 12.76
CA PRO A 175 -11.07 6.01 11.70
C PRO A 175 -11.11 7.45 12.25
N ALA A 176 -11.45 7.63 13.54
CA ALA A 176 -11.44 8.92 14.22
C ALA A 176 -10.13 9.26 14.95
N GLN A 177 -9.22 8.30 15.19
CA GLN A 177 -7.96 8.52 15.94
C GLN A 177 -6.66 8.26 15.16
N ALA A 178 -6.70 7.42 14.12
CA ALA A 178 -5.50 6.93 13.44
C ALA A 178 -5.62 6.84 11.91
N GLY A 179 -6.58 7.55 11.30
CA GLY A 179 -6.68 7.64 9.84
C GLY A 179 -5.45 8.29 9.19
N ASN A 180 -5.20 7.99 7.91
CA ASN A 180 -4.22 8.68 7.07
C ASN A 180 -4.86 9.13 5.74
N PRO A 181 -5.06 10.44 5.48
CA PRO A 181 -4.72 11.59 6.31
C PRO A 181 -5.69 11.73 7.49
N PHE A 182 -5.13 11.92 8.69
CA PHE A 182 -5.86 11.81 9.95
C PHE A 182 -7.05 12.76 10.09
N LYS A 183 -6.78 14.06 10.03
CA LYS A 183 -7.78 15.08 10.36
C LYS A 183 -8.84 15.25 9.28
N ARG A 184 -8.47 15.11 8.00
CA ARG A 184 -9.42 15.15 6.89
C ARG A 184 -10.46 14.04 7.04
N GLN A 185 -10.01 12.79 7.25
CA GLN A 185 -10.91 11.66 7.42
C GLN A 185 -11.77 11.77 8.66
N ALA A 186 -11.20 12.18 9.81
CA ALA A 186 -11.98 12.38 11.02
C ALA A 186 -13.11 13.41 10.82
N ARG A 187 -12.85 14.52 10.12
CA ARG A 187 -13.86 15.52 9.77
C ARG A 187 -14.93 14.94 8.83
N GLN A 188 -14.53 14.28 7.75
CA GLN A 188 -15.46 13.72 6.78
C GLN A 188 -16.34 12.63 7.42
N LEU A 189 -15.76 11.76 8.25
CA LEU A 189 -16.49 10.76 9.02
C LEU A 189 -17.49 11.41 9.99
N ALA A 190 -17.08 12.47 10.72
CA ALA A 190 -17.98 13.19 11.62
C ALA A 190 -19.19 13.77 10.87
N LYS A 191 -18.96 14.40 9.72
CA LYS A 191 -20.02 14.91 8.84
C LYS A 191 -20.94 13.77 8.36
N ALA A 192 -20.37 12.70 7.82
CA ALA A 192 -21.11 11.56 7.29
C ALA A 192 -21.98 10.86 8.35
N ARG A 193 -21.50 10.80 9.61
CA ARG A 193 -22.29 10.31 10.75
C ARG A 193 -23.53 11.17 10.99
N THR A 194 -23.38 12.50 10.99
CA THR A 194 -24.47 13.43 11.25
C THR A 194 -25.49 13.56 10.12
N GLU A 195 -25.09 13.30 8.87
CA GLU A 195 -25.98 13.43 7.70
C GLU A 195 -26.98 12.27 7.52
N GLY A 196 -26.91 11.23 8.34
CA GLY A 196 -27.91 10.16 8.30
C GLY A 196 -27.65 9.03 7.29
N LYS A 197 -26.70 9.21 6.36
CA LYS A 197 -26.50 8.27 5.23
C LYS A 197 -25.48 7.17 5.45
N LEU A 198 -24.37 7.48 6.13
CA LEU A 198 -23.31 6.52 6.33
C LEU A 198 -23.68 5.53 7.42
N GLU A 199 -23.51 4.26 7.09
CA GLU A 199 -23.49 3.16 8.03
C GLU A 199 -22.10 2.51 8.06
N TYR A 200 -21.67 2.00 9.22
CA TYR A 200 -20.33 1.43 9.31
C TYR A 200 -20.19 0.35 10.38
N THR A 201 -19.28 -0.58 10.13
CA THR A 201 -18.87 -1.63 11.07
C THR A 201 -17.40 -1.48 11.39
N ILE A 202 -17.04 -1.55 12.67
CA ILE A 202 -15.65 -1.54 13.13
C ILE A 202 -15.30 -2.94 13.59
N VAL A 203 -14.30 -3.54 12.96
CA VAL A 203 -13.77 -4.86 13.29
C VAL A 203 -12.45 -4.69 14.02
N THR A 204 -12.46 -4.88 15.34
CA THR A 204 -11.28 -4.69 16.20
C THR A 204 -11.42 -5.51 17.50
N PRO A 205 -10.31 -5.99 18.11
CA PRO A 205 -10.37 -6.75 19.36
C PRO A 205 -10.99 -5.99 20.55
N SER A 206 -10.85 -4.66 20.55
CA SER A 206 -11.43 -3.76 21.54
C SER A 206 -11.96 -2.53 20.83
N LEU A 207 -13.16 -2.06 21.17
CA LEU A 207 -13.75 -0.86 20.57
C LEU A 207 -12.86 0.37 20.83
N PRO A 208 -12.20 0.95 19.80
CA PRO A 208 -11.33 2.10 20.02
C PRO A 208 -12.14 3.36 20.30
N ALA A 209 -11.59 4.26 21.11
CA ALA A 209 -12.23 5.53 21.41
C ALA A 209 -12.50 6.34 20.12
N GLY A 210 -13.66 6.99 20.05
CA GLY A 210 -14.09 7.79 18.88
C GLY A 210 -14.52 6.96 17.66
N SER A 211 -14.37 5.63 17.69
CA SER A 211 -14.86 4.73 16.65
C SER A 211 -16.39 4.60 16.70
N SER A 212 -17.01 4.53 17.89
CA SER A 212 -18.46 4.69 18.03
C SER A 212 -18.87 6.15 18.25
N SER A 213 -20.08 6.53 17.85
CA SER A 213 -20.62 7.88 18.02
C SER A 213 -22.14 7.87 18.13
N LEU A 214 -22.69 8.53 19.15
CA LEU A 214 -24.14 8.70 19.32
C LEU A 214 -24.81 9.36 18.09
N ALA A 215 -24.08 10.21 17.36
CA ALA A 215 -24.58 10.85 16.14
C ALA A 215 -24.91 9.86 15.02
N ALA A 216 -24.29 8.66 15.03
CA ALA A 216 -24.61 7.62 14.07
C ALA A 216 -25.84 6.79 14.49
N GLY A 217 -26.28 6.83 15.75
CA GLY A 217 -27.31 5.94 16.28
C GLY A 217 -26.99 4.48 15.98
N ASP A 218 -27.99 3.71 15.54
CA ASP A 218 -27.85 2.28 15.20
C ASP A 218 -27.09 2.01 13.89
N ARG A 219 -26.60 3.05 13.20
CA ARG A 219 -25.79 2.94 11.99
C ARG A 219 -24.29 2.74 12.28
N ASN A 220 -23.93 2.39 13.51
CA ASN A 220 -22.57 2.03 13.86
C ASN A 220 -22.55 0.70 14.62
N ASN A 221 -21.78 -0.26 14.11
CA ASN A 221 -21.65 -1.58 14.69
C ASN A 221 -20.19 -1.84 15.08
N TRP A 222 -19.98 -2.61 16.15
CA TRP A 222 -18.67 -3.13 16.53
C TRP A 222 -18.69 -4.65 16.49
N LEU A 223 -17.71 -5.23 15.80
CA LEU A 223 -17.49 -6.65 15.72
C LEU A 223 -16.13 -6.97 16.38
N PRO A 224 -16.11 -7.62 17.55
CA PRO A 224 -14.87 -8.09 18.14
C PRO A 224 -14.24 -9.16 17.25
N ILE A 225 -12.91 -9.21 17.23
CA ILE A 225 -12.15 -10.22 16.48
C ILE A 225 -10.89 -10.59 17.27
N LYS A 226 -10.43 -11.83 17.11
CA LYS A 226 -9.12 -12.24 17.60
C LYS A 226 -8.00 -11.46 16.87
N PRO A 227 -6.98 -10.93 17.58
CA PRO A 227 -5.90 -10.18 16.95
C PRO A 227 -5.14 -10.99 15.89
N GLY A 228 -4.89 -10.39 14.72
CA GLY A 228 -4.11 -10.97 13.64
C GLY A 228 -4.84 -12.00 12.77
N THR A 229 -6.13 -12.26 13.01
CA THR A 229 -6.93 -13.26 12.26
C THR A 229 -7.92 -12.63 11.28
N ASP A 230 -7.67 -11.38 10.87
CA ASP A 230 -8.54 -10.62 9.97
C ASP A 230 -8.75 -11.33 8.61
N SER A 231 -7.71 -11.97 8.07
CA SER A 231 -7.82 -12.76 6.84
C SER A 231 -8.79 -13.93 6.97
N ALA A 232 -8.96 -14.54 8.15
CA ALA A 232 -9.93 -15.63 8.32
C ALA A 232 -11.37 -15.11 8.22
N LEU A 233 -11.67 -13.97 8.86
CA LEU A 233 -12.97 -13.30 8.69
C LEU A 233 -13.22 -12.97 7.22
N VAL A 234 -12.25 -12.35 6.55
CA VAL A 234 -12.43 -11.91 5.16
C VAL A 234 -12.52 -13.09 4.19
N LEU A 235 -11.73 -14.15 4.36
CA LEU A 235 -11.82 -15.34 3.51
C LEU A 235 -13.19 -16.01 3.65
N GLY A 236 -13.75 -16.11 4.85
CA GLY A 236 -15.10 -16.62 5.04
C GLY A 236 -16.18 -15.68 4.46
N MET A 237 -16.00 -14.36 4.54
CA MET A 237 -16.86 -13.41 3.81
C MET A 237 -16.77 -13.63 2.29
N ILE A 238 -15.56 -13.78 1.73
CA ILE A 238 -15.35 -14.04 0.30
C ILE A 238 -16.00 -15.35 -0.13
N GLN A 239 -15.84 -16.42 0.67
CA GLN A 239 -16.47 -17.71 0.44
C GLN A 239 -17.99 -17.54 0.31
N TRP A 240 -18.63 -16.88 1.29
CA TRP A 240 -20.07 -16.62 1.26
C TRP A 240 -20.49 -15.75 0.05
N ILE A 241 -19.72 -14.70 -0.26
CA ILE A 241 -19.99 -13.80 -1.40
C ILE A 241 -19.98 -14.56 -2.73
N ILE A 242 -19.00 -15.45 -2.92
CA ILE A 242 -18.88 -16.26 -4.14
C ILE A 242 -20.00 -17.30 -4.21
N ASP A 243 -20.26 -18.02 -3.11
CA ASP A 243 -21.29 -19.07 -3.03
C ASP A 243 -22.71 -18.53 -3.28
N ASN A 244 -22.95 -17.27 -2.93
CA ASN A 244 -24.25 -16.60 -3.09
C ASN A 244 -24.29 -15.65 -4.32
N GLU A 245 -23.28 -15.69 -5.19
CA GLU A 245 -23.15 -14.83 -6.38
C GLU A 245 -23.34 -13.32 -6.10
N ARG A 246 -22.86 -12.85 -4.94
CA ARG A 246 -23.01 -11.45 -4.48
C ARG A 246 -21.87 -10.53 -4.89
N TYR A 247 -21.00 -10.98 -5.80
CA TYR A 247 -19.93 -10.18 -6.38
C TYR A 247 -20.42 -9.38 -7.61
N ASN A 248 -19.71 -8.31 -7.97
CA ASN A 248 -20.02 -7.49 -9.14
C ASN A 248 -19.55 -8.18 -10.43
N LYS A 249 -20.41 -9.04 -10.99
CA LYS A 249 -20.13 -9.79 -12.22
C LYS A 249 -19.77 -8.88 -13.40
N THR A 250 -20.53 -7.80 -13.61
CA THR A 250 -20.29 -6.85 -14.71
C THR A 250 -18.90 -6.24 -14.65
N PHE A 251 -18.40 -5.89 -13.45
CA PHE A 251 -17.03 -5.39 -13.29
C PHE A 251 -15.98 -6.49 -13.47
N LEU A 252 -16.15 -7.63 -12.80
CA LEU A 252 -15.13 -8.68 -12.76
C LEU A 252 -14.93 -9.36 -14.13
N ALA A 253 -15.95 -9.39 -14.98
CA ALA A 253 -15.89 -10.06 -16.28
C ALA A 253 -15.10 -9.28 -17.35
N GLN A 254 -14.61 -8.07 -17.04
CA GLN A 254 -13.90 -7.23 -18.01
C GLN A 254 -12.39 -7.51 -17.99
N PRO A 255 -11.82 -8.18 -19.02
CA PRO A 255 -10.42 -8.56 -19.03
C PRO A 255 -9.46 -7.41 -19.39
N GLY A 256 -9.96 -6.26 -19.85
CA GLY A 256 -9.09 -5.19 -20.28
C GLY A 256 -9.82 -3.90 -20.63
N PRO A 257 -9.07 -2.86 -21.08
CA PRO A 257 -9.61 -1.52 -21.28
C PRO A 257 -10.78 -1.45 -22.26
N LYS A 258 -10.73 -2.20 -23.39
CA LYS A 258 -11.80 -2.16 -24.39
C LYS A 258 -13.11 -2.76 -23.87
N ALA A 259 -13.02 -3.88 -23.16
CA ALA A 259 -14.18 -4.51 -22.53
C ALA A 259 -14.75 -3.63 -21.40
N MET A 260 -13.88 -3.03 -20.59
CA MET A 260 -14.23 -2.04 -19.56
C MET A 260 -15.03 -0.86 -20.14
N GLU A 261 -14.53 -0.24 -21.21
CA GLU A 261 -15.16 0.88 -21.90
C GLU A 261 -16.54 0.51 -22.43
N ARG A 262 -16.66 -0.66 -23.08
CA ARG A 262 -17.94 -1.18 -23.58
C ARG A 262 -18.93 -1.44 -22.44
N ALA A 263 -18.48 -1.96 -21.31
CA ALA A 263 -19.31 -2.23 -20.14
C ALA A 263 -19.65 -0.98 -19.32
N GLY A 264 -19.03 0.18 -19.61
CA GLY A 264 -19.26 1.42 -18.87
C GLY A 264 -18.76 1.38 -17.42
N THR A 265 -17.77 0.54 -17.13
CA THR A 265 -17.16 0.44 -15.79
C THR A 265 -16.00 1.44 -15.65
N ALA A 266 -15.70 1.88 -14.42
CA ALA A 266 -14.66 2.90 -14.21
C ALA A 266 -13.21 2.34 -14.25
N HIS A 267 -13.06 1.03 -14.12
CA HIS A 267 -11.79 0.31 -14.07
C HIS A 267 -12.03 -1.17 -14.38
N TRP A 268 -10.96 -1.93 -14.56
CA TRP A 268 -11.00 -3.38 -14.77
C TRP A 268 -9.97 -4.09 -13.88
N CYS A 269 -10.05 -5.42 -13.83
CA CYS A 269 -9.10 -6.23 -13.10
C CYS A 269 -8.81 -7.54 -13.84
N ASN A 270 -7.81 -8.26 -13.38
CA ASN A 270 -7.38 -9.50 -14.00
C ASN A 270 -8.15 -10.75 -13.53
N ALA A 271 -9.37 -10.59 -13.00
CA ALA A 271 -10.18 -11.70 -12.46
C ALA A 271 -10.33 -12.88 -13.44
N THR A 272 -10.38 -12.57 -14.74
CA THR A 272 -10.57 -13.52 -15.85
C THR A 272 -9.26 -14.03 -16.47
N HIS A 273 -8.10 -13.47 -16.09
CA HIS A 273 -6.82 -13.84 -16.69
C HIS A 273 -6.41 -15.23 -16.25
N LEU A 274 -5.93 -16.04 -17.20
CA LEU A 274 -5.52 -17.41 -16.95
C LEU A 274 -4.15 -17.45 -16.28
N VAL A 275 -4.07 -18.19 -15.19
CA VAL A 275 -2.88 -18.49 -14.40
C VAL A 275 -2.49 -19.93 -14.66
N ILE A 276 -1.22 -20.15 -14.98
CA ILE A 276 -0.64 -21.49 -15.09
C ILE A 276 -0.70 -22.15 -13.71
N SER A 277 -1.51 -23.20 -13.59
CA SER A 277 -1.89 -23.85 -12.33
C SER A 277 -1.45 -25.31 -12.28
N ASP A 278 -0.44 -25.64 -13.08
CA ASP A 278 0.26 -26.91 -13.07
C ASP A 278 1.57 -26.76 -12.28
N ASP A 279 1.75 -27.54 -11.22
CA ASP A 279 2.91 -27.47 -10.32
C ASP A 279 4.22 -27.89 -11.00
N SER A 280 4.15 -28.69 -12.07
CA SER A 280 5.32 -29.14 -12.83
C SER A 280 5.80 -28.11 -13.84
N HIS A 281 4.97 -27.12 -14.19
CA HIS A 281 5.31 -26.11 -15.18
C HIS A 281 6.34 -25.10 -14.63
N PRO A 282 7.42 -24.76 -15.35
CA PRO A 282 8.45 -23.82 -14.87
C PRO A 282 7.92 -22.42 -14.51
N ARG A 283 6.77 -22.05 -15.10
CA ARG A 283 6.06 -20.79 -14.87
C ARG A 283 4.80 -20.93 -14.02
N HIS A 284 4.69 -21.98 -13.21
CA HIS A 284 3.62 -22.13 -12.23
C HIS A 284 3.35 -20.82 -11.46
N GLY A 285 2.08 -20.45 -11.34
CA GLY A 285 1.64 -19.24 -10.64
C GLY A 285 1.84 -17.93 -11.41
N LYS A 286 2.27 -17.96 -12.68
CA LYS A 286 2.33 -16.79 -13.57
C LYS A 286 1.10 -16.78 -14.50
N PHE A 287 0.75 -15.59 -14.99
CA PHE A 287 -0.25 -15.49 -16.06
C PHE A 287 0.26 -16.13 -17.35
N LEU A 288 -0.63 -16.87 -18.00
CA LEU A 288 -0.44 -17.40 -19.34
C LEU A 288 -0.40 -16.23 -20.33
N ARG A 289 0.58 -16.25 -21.23
CA ARG A 289 0.78 -15.22 -22.26
C ARG A 289 0.35 -15.71 -23.63
N ALA A 290 -0.02 -14.79 -24.52
CA ALA A 290 -0.48 -15.12 -25.88
C ALA A 290 0.58 -15.87 -26.68
N SER A 291 1.86 -15.49 -26.54
CA SER A 291 2.99 -16.18 -27.18
C SER A 291 3.10 -17.67 -26.80
N GLU A 292 2.73 -18.04 -25.57
CA GLU A 292 2.76 -19.43 -25.08
C GLU A 292 1.56 -20.24 -25.59
N ALA A 293 0.43 -19.58 -25.81
CA ALA A 293 -0.83 -20.18 -26.27
C ALA A 293 -0.97 -20.20 -27.80
N GLY A 294 0.05 -19.77 -28.55
CA GLY A 294 0.00 -19.69 -30.01
C GLY A 294 -1.01 -18.65 -30.54
N LEU A 295 -1.37 -17.67 -29.71
CA LEU A 295 -2.27 -16.58 -30.07
C LEU A 295 -1.49 -15.42 -30.69
N ALA A 296 -2.14 -14.67 -31.58
CA ALA A 296 -1.52 -13.50 -32.21
C ALA A 296 -1.18 -12.42 -31.16
N PHE A 297 0.05 -11.90 -31.23
CA PHE A 297 0.52 -10.78 -30.40
C PHE A 297 1.58 -9.96 -31.15
N GLU A 298 1.88 -8.76 -30.63
CA GLU A 298 2.91 -7.88 -31.16
C GLU A 298 3.99 -7.60 -30.11
N GLY A 299 5.25 -7.51 -30.56
CA GLY A 299 6.40 -7.23 -29.70
C GLY A 299 7.09 -8.48 -29.16
N GLU A 300 7.68 -8.37 -27.97
CA GLU A 300 8.56 -9.41 -27.43
C GLU A 300 7.78 -10.43 -26.59
N PRO A 301 8.00 -11.75 -26.77
CA PRO A 301 7.39 -12.78 -25.94
C PRO A 301 7.65 -12.53 -24.45
N LEU A 302 6.64 -12.80 -23.62
CA LEU A 302 6.69 -12.70 -22.16
C LEU A 302 6.95 -11.29 -21.61
N SER A 303 6.83 -10.28 -22.46
CA SER A 303 6.97 -8.87 -22.09
C SER A 303 5.62 -8.22 -21.73
N GLU A 304 5.63 -6.92 -21.44
CA GLU A 304 4.41 -6.13 -21.23
C GLU A 304 3.58 -5.95 -22.50
N THR A 305 4.16 -6.12 -23.69
CA THR A 305 3.41 -6.06 -24.96
C THR A 305 2.76 -7.39 -25.33
N ASP A 306 3.15 -8.48 -24.67
CA ASP A 306 2.56 -9.80 -24.83
C ASP A 306 1.30 -9.93 -23.94
N PRO A 307 0.09 -9.93 -24.52
CA PRO A 307 -1.14 -9.87 -23.74
C PRO A 307 -1.38 -11.14 -22.92
N TYR A 308 -2.23 -11.00 -21.91
CA TYR A 308 -2.64 -12.12 -21.08
C TYR A 308 -3.75 -12.92 -21.75
N VAL A 309 -3.74 -14.24 -21.54
CA VAL A 309 -4.76 -15.14 -22.09
C VAL A 309 -5.99 -15.19 -21.19
N ILE A 310 -7.16 -15.23 -21.82
CA ILE A 310 -8.48 -15.36 -21.19
C ILE A 310 -9.29 -16.45 -21.89
N VAL A 311 -10.46 -16.80 -21.34
CA VAL A 311 -11.50 -17.53 -22.08
C VAL A 311 -12.63 -16.55 -22.40
N SER A 312 -12.98 -16.42 -23.68
CA SER A 312 -14.05 -15.53 -24.12
C SER A 312 -15.40 -16.05 -23.65
N ALA A 313 -16.21 -15.22 -22.99
CA ALA A 313 -17.52 -15.63 -22.49
C ALA A 313 -18.54 -15.92 -23.61
N SER A 314 -18.33 -15.38 -24.82
CA SER A 314 -19.25 -15.57 -25.94
C SER A 314 -18.94 -16.82 -26.77
N THR A 315 -17.67 -17.25 -26.83
CA THR A 315 -17.25 -18.38 -27.66
C THR A 315 -16.77 -19.59 -26.85
N GLY A 316 -16.39 -19.41 -25.59
CA GLY A 316 -15.73 -20.45 -24.78
C GLY A 316 -14.29 -20.76 -25.23
N GLU A 317 -13.77 -20.04 -26.22
CA GLU A 317 -12.43 -20.23 -26.79
C GLU A 317 -11.39 -19.34 -26.10
N LEU A 318 -10.11 -19.66 -26.29
CA LEU A 318 -9.03 -18.81 -25.82
C LEU A 318 -9.03 -17.48 -26.58
N GLY A 319 -8.83 -16.40 -25.83
CA GLY A 319 -8.67 -15.06 -26.35
C GLY A 319 -7.60 -14.30 -25.59
N VAL A 320 -7.44 -13.02 -25.91
CA VAL A 320 -6.50 -12.13 -25.26
C VAL A 320 -7.24 -11.06 -24.47
N ASN A 321 -6.64 -10.62 -23.37
CA ASN A 321 -7.27 -9.70 -22.43
C ASN A 321 -7.57 -8.32 -23.02
N THR A 322 -6.96 -7.97 -24.15
CA THR A 322 -7.18 -6.71 -24.89
C THR A 322 -8.43 -6.72 -25.79
N GLN A 323 -9.22 -7.79 -25.79
CA GLN A 323 -10.50 -7.87 -26.50
C GLN A 323 -11.58 -6.94 -25.92
N ALA A 324 -12.66 -6.73 -26.68
CA ALA A 324 -13.80 -5.90 -26.27
C ALA A 324 -14.96 -6.70 -25.61
N GLU A 325 -14.92 -8.03 -25.69
CA GLU A 325 -15.96 -8.91 -25.13
C GLU A 325 -15.61 -9.35 -23.70
N GLU A 326 -16.65 -9.72 -22.94
CA GLU A 326 -16.49 -10.29 -21.60
C GLU A 326 -15.70 -11.61 -21.63
N ALA A 327 -15.07 -11.93 -20.51
CA ALA A 327 -14.35 -13.18 -20.32
C ALA A 327 -14.95 -13.99 -19.17
N GLU A 328 -14.78 -15.30 -19.22
CA GLU A 328 -15.29 -16.22 -18.21
C GLU A 328 -14.59 -16.00 -16.86
N LEU A 329 -15.40 -15.89 -15.80
CA LEU A 329 -14.93 -15.63 -14.45
C LEU A 329 -14.27 -16.84 -13.80
N PHE A 330 -14.84 -18.02 -13.96
CA PHE A 330 -14.41 -19.25 -13.31
C PHE A 330 -13.97 -20.24 -14.38
N VAL A 331 -12.68 -20.29 -14.64
CA VAL A 331 -12.07 -21.24 -15.58
C VAL A 331 -11.19 -22.19 -14.80
N ASP A 332 -11.33 -23.48 -15.05
CA ASP A 332 -10.41 -24.52 -14.60
C ASP A 332 -10.36 -25.64 -15.66
N ARG A 333 -9.37 -25.58 -16.55
CA ARG A 333 -9.27 -26.51 -17.68
C ARG A 333 -7.84 -26.76 -18.11
N GLU A 334 -7.64 -27.81 -18.89
CA GLU A 334 -6.36 -28.04 -19.57
C GLU A 334 -6.36 -27.31 -20.91
N VAL A 335 -5.19 -26.80 -21.29
CA VAL A 335 -4.95 -26.12 -22.56
C VAL A 335 -3.71 -26.71 -23.20
N GLU A 336 -3.80 -27.03 -24.49
CA GLU A 336 -2.65 -27.44 -25.28
C GLU A 336 -1.78 -26.22 -25.58
N LEU A 337 -0.54 -26.21 -25.06
CA LEU A 337 0.47 -25.20 -25.33
C LEU A 337 1.61 -25.81 -26.14
N ALA A 338 2.52 -24.98 -26.63
CA ALA A 338 3.74 -25.47 -27.29
C ALA A 338 4.61 -26.35 -26.37
N SER A 339 4.49 -26.18 -25.04
CA SER A 339 5.15 -26.99 -24.01
C SER A 339 4.41 -28.29 -23.67
N GLY A 340 3.24 -28.54 -24.26
CA GLY A 340 2.35 -29.65 -23.98
C GLY A 340 1.06 -29.22 -23.27
N LEU A 341 0.32 -30.21 -22.76
CA LEU A 341 -0.93 -29.99 -22.05
C LEU A 341 -0.68 -29.38 -20.66
N VAL A 342 -1.25 -28.20 -20.39
CA VAL A 342 -1.04 -27.47 -19.14
C VAL A 342 -2.38 -27.11 -18.49
N ARG A 343 -2.50 -27.36 -17.19
CA ARG A 343 -3.67 -26.94 -16.40
C ARG A 343 -3.63 -25.44 -16.14
N VAL A 344 -4.72 -24.74 -16.47
CA VAL A 344 -4.87 -23.30 -16.26
C VAL A 344 -6.16 -22.96 -15.54
N LYS A 345 -6.11 -21.92 -14.72
CA LYS A 345 -7.26 -21.43 -13.95
C LYS A 345 -7.37 -19.91 -14.05
N SER A 346 -8.57 -19.35 -14.07
CA SER A 346 -8.73 -17.89 -13.97
C SER A 346 -8.28 -17.38 -12.59
N SER A 347 -7.83 -16.13 -12.49
CA SER A 347 -7.45 -15.52 -11.20
C SER A 347 -8.56 -15.60 -10.15
N LEU A 348 -9.83 -15.41 -10.55
CA LEU A 348 -10.96 -15.51 -9.63
C LEU A 348 -11.25 -16.95 -9.22
N GLN A 349 -11.05 -17.94 -10.10
CA GLN A 349 -11.10 -19.35 -9.71
C GLN A 349 -10.04 -19.68 -8.67
N ARG A 350 -8.82 -19.16 -8.83
CA ARG A 350 -7.76 -19.32 -7.82
C ARG A 350 -8.13 -18.68 -6.47
N LEU A 351 -8.72 -17.49 -6.48
CA LEU A 351 -9.25 -16.86 -5.25
C LEU A 351 -10.34 -17.71 -4.60
N LYS A 352 -11.27 -18.24 -5.40
CA LYS A 352 -12.34 -19.13 -4.94
C LYS A 352 -11.74 -20.36 -4.26
N GLU A 353 -10.79 -21.04 -4.88
CA GLU A 353 -10.16 -22.23 -4.28
C GLU A 353 -9.48 -21.95 -2.94
N GLU A 354 -8.79 -20.82 -2.80
CA GLU A 354 -8.18 -20.44 -1.53
C GLU A 354 -9.24 -20.09 -0.47
N ALA A 355 -10.32 -19.39 -0.84
CA ALA A 355 -11.42 -19.08 0.09
C ALA A 355 -12.19 -20.35 0.51
N PHE A 356 -12.34 -21.33 -0.39
CA PHE A 356 -13.05 -22.60 -0.15
C PHE A 356 -12.15 -23.71 0.40
N LYS A 357 -10.88 -23.42 0.67
CA LYS A 357 -9.94 -24.38 1.27
C LYS A 357 -10.42 -24.91 2.61
N TYR A 358 -11.16 -24.09 3.35
CA TYR A 358 -11.80 -24.45 4.61
C TYR A 358 -13.27 -24.01 4.59
N ASP A 359 -14.07 -24.56 5.49
CA ASP A 359 -15.47 -24.17 5.68
C ASP A 359 -15.61 -22.91 6.58
N LEU A 360 -16.82 -22.36 6.62
CA LEU A 360 -17.13 -21.18 7.43
C LEU A 360 -16.93 -21.47 8.94
N ASP A 361 -17.16 -22.70 9.39
CA ASP A 361 -16.95 -23.09 10.79
C ASP A 361 -15.47 -23.02 11.19
N PHE A 362 -14.57 -23.43 10.30
CA PHE A 362 -13.13 -23.26 10.50
C PHE A 362 -12.77 -21.78 10.61
N TYR A 363 -13.20 -20.95 9.65
CA TYR A 363 -12.89 -19.53 9.67
C TYR A 363 -13.45 -18.83 10.91
N SER A 364 -14.69 -19.15 11.28
CA SER A 364 -15.35 -18.67 12.49
C SER A 364 -14.52 -18.96 13.75
N LYS A 365 -14.07 -20.21 13.93
CA LYS A 365 -13.20 -20.60 15.04
C LYS A 365 -11.84 -19.89 15.02
N GLN A 366 -11.27 -19.62 13.85
CA GLN A 366 -10.00 -18.92 13.76
C GLN A 366 -10.11 -17.46 14.21
N CYS A 367 -11.14 -16.74 13.76
CA CYS A 367 -11.29 -15.31 14.04
C CYS A 367 -12.13 -14.97 15.27
N ASP A 368 -12.78 -15.96 15.87
CA ASP A 368 -13.69 -15.80 17.02
C ASP A 368 -14.90 -14.90 16.67
N VAL A 369 -15.41 -15.05 15.44
CA VAL A 369 -16.61 -14.39 14.92
C VAL A 369 -17.56 -15.48 14.46
N SER A 370 -18.83 -15.43 14.86
CA SER A 370 -19.82 -16.45 14.47
C SER A 370 -20.03 -16.48 12.95
N VAL A 371 -20.39 -17.65 12.41
CA VAL A 371 -20.76 -17.78 10.99
C VAL A 371 -21.91 -16.85 10.63
N ASP A 372 -22.87 -16.64 11.54
CA ASP A 372 -23.99 -15.74 11.36
C ASP A 372 -23.54 -14.28 11.24
N ASP A 373 -22.68 -13.79 12.14
CA ASP A 373 -22.17 -12.41 12.09
C ASP A 373 -21.34 -12.16 10.83
N MET A 374 -20.51 -13.14 10.45
CA MET A 374 -19.73 -13.09 9.21
C MET A 374 -20.64 -13.01 7.98
N THR A 375 -21.69 -13.82 7.94
CA THR A 375 -22.70 -13.85 6.88
C THR A 375 -23.48 -12.53 6.82
N VAL A 376 -23.91 -12.01 7.96
CA VAL A 376 -24.60 -10.72 8.07
C VAL A 376 -23.71 -9.59 7.56
N LEU A 377 -22.43 -9.57 7.95
CA LEU A 377 -21.48 -8.56 7.49
C LEU A 377 -21.24 -8.64 5.97
N ALA A 378 -21.03 -9.84 5.42
CA ALA A 378 -20.85 -10.06 3.99
C ALA A 378 -22.10 -9.67 3.17
N LYS A 379 -23.28 -10.08 3.64
CA LYS A 379 -24.57 -9.71 3.04
C LYS A 379 -24.77 -8.20 3.07
N ARG A 380 -24.49 -7.55 4.19
CA ARG A 380 -24.65 -6.11 4.35
C ARG A 380 -23.70 -5.37 3.42
N PHE A 381 -22.41 -5.70 3.45
CA PHE A 381 -21.39 -5.12 2.57
C PHE A 381 -21.80 -5.16 1.10
N THR A 382 -22.20 -6.32 0.60
CA THR A 382 -22.57 -6.50 -0.81
C THR A 382 -23.92 -5.87 -1.19
N SER A 383 -24.77 -5.50 -0.22
CA SER A 383 -26.07 -4.88 -0.50
C SER A 383 -25.97 -3.41 -0.93
N TYR A 384 -24.84 -2.75 -0.65
CA TYR A 384 -24.58 -1.35 -1.06
C TYR A 384 -23.82 -1.24 -2.40
N GLY A 385 -23.42 -2.36 -3.00
CA GLY A 385 -22.69 -2.39 -4.27
C GLY A 385 -21.41 -1.53 -4.23
N THR A 386 -21.25 -0.64 -5.21
CA THR A 386 -20.05 0.21 -5.35
C THR A 386 -19.95 1.33 -4.31
N LYS A 387 -20.95 1.52 -3.45
CA LYS A 387 -20.95 2.48 -2.34
C LYS A 387 -20.57 1.87 -0.99
N ALA A 388 -20.26 0.57 -0.98
CA ALA A 388 -19.64 -0.11 0.14
C ALA A 388 -18.12 0.03 0.04
N VAL A 389 -17.40 0.22 1.15
CA VAL A 389 -15.92 0.26 1.18
C VAL A 389 -15.39 -0.52 2.37
N VAL A 390 -14.29 -1.25 2.20
CA VAL A 390 -13.48 -1.70 3.33
C VAL A 390 -12.18 -0.88 3.41
N ASP A 391 -11.85 -0.42 4.61
CA ASP A 391 -10.60 0.29 4.91
C ASP A 391 -9.86 -0.40 6.06
N THR A 392 -8.53 -0.42 5.95
CA THR A 392 -7.62 -1.00 6.95
C THR A 392 -6.33 -0.19 7.00
N HIS A 393 -5.64 -0.20 8.14
CA HIS A 393 -4.34 0.45 8.28
C HIS A 393 -3.51 -0.15 9.43
N GLY A 394 -3.64 0.39 10.65
CA GLY A 394 -2.76 0.11 11.79
C GLY A 394 -2.84 -1.33 12.32
N GLY A 395 -3.97 -2.00 12.16
CA GLY A 395 -4.17 -3.39 12.56
C GLY A 395 -3.44 -4.39 11.67
N ASN A 396 -2.73 -3.93 10.64
CA ASN A 396 -1.82 -4.77 9.86
C ASN A 396 -0.40 -4.79 10.44
N MET A 397 -0.14 -4.22 11.62
CA MET A 397 1.18 -4.26 12.25
C MET A 397 1.44 -5.62 12.96
N HIS A 398 1.25 -6.70 12.20
CA HIS A 398 1.48 -8.09 12.58
C HIS A 398 2.45 -8.74 11.59
N THR A 399 3.00 -9.90 11.94
CA THR A 399 3.90 -10.68 11.07
C THR A 399 3.24 -11.10 9.76
N ASN A 400 1.91 -11.28 9.75
CA ASN A 400 1.10 -11.58 8.57
C ASN A 400 0.41 -10.34 7.95
N GLY A 401 0.80 -9.13 8.35
CA GLY A 401 0.11 -7.89 7.97
C GLY A 401 0.03 -7.60 6.47
N PHE A 402 1.01 -8.08 5.69
CA PHE A 402 0.95 -8.06 4.23
C PHE A 402 -0.28 -8.81 3.72
N TYR A 403 -0.46 -10.05 4.20
CA TYR A 403 -1.57 -10.92 3.79
C TYR A 403 -2.90 -10.36 4.27
N ASN A 404 -2.98 -9.86 5.51
CA ASN A 404 -4.20 -9.23 6.02
C ASN A 404 -4.62 -8.06 5.12
N SER A 405 -3.71 -7.13 4.84
CA SER A 405 -4.01 -5.99 3.98
C SER A 405 -4.43 -6.40 2.57
N PHE A 406 -3.72 -7.36 1.96
CA PHE A 406 -4.01 -7.84 0.62
C PHE A 406 -5.40 -8.50 0.55
N THR A 407 -5.68 -9.42 1.48
CA THR A 407 -6.97 -10.13 1.57
C THR A 407 -8.12 -9.19 1.87
N ILE A 408 -7.97 -8.26 2.82
CA ILE A 408 -8.99 -7.25 3.14
C ILE A 408 -9.38 -6.46 1.89
N MET A 409 -8.39 -6.00 1.13
CA MET A 409 -8.65 -5.19 -0.06
C MET A 409 -9.35 -5.95 -1.19
N MET A 410 -9.29 -7.29 -1.21
CA MET A 410 -10.05 -8.10 -2.17
C MET A 410 -11.56 -7.86 -2.10
N LEU A 411 -12.11 -7.53 -0.92
CA LEU A 411 -13.53 -7.18 -0.82
C LEU A 411 -13.90 -5.95 -1.67
N ASN A 412 -13.03 -4.94 -1.73
CA ASN A 412 -13.23 -3.77 -2.59
C ASN A 412 -13.24 -4.16 -4.08
N ALA A 413 -12.37 -5.09 -4.48
CA ALA A 413 -12.35 -5.63 -5.83
C ALA A 413 -13.64 -6.39 -6.16
N LEU A 414 -14.11 -7.26 -5.26
CA LEU A 414 -15.29 -8.08 -5.50
C LEU A 414 -16.57 -7.26 -5.74
N VAL A 415 -16.66 -6.05 -5.20
CA VAL A 415 -17.79 -5.14 -5.47
C VAL A 415 -17.50 -4.08 -6.55
N GLY A 416 -16.26 -4.00 -7.05
CA GLY A 416 -15.87 -3.06 -8.10
C GLY A 416 -16.02 -1.58 -7.71
N ASN A 417 -15.70 -1.24 -6.46
CA ASN A 417 -15.97 0.09 -5.90
C ASN A 417 -14.88 1.14 -6.15
N ILE A 418 -13.73 0.77 -6.70
CA ILE A 418 -12.57 1.67 -6.72
C ILE A 418 -12.82 2.82 -7.70
N ASN A 419 -12.59 4.06 -7.25
CA ASN A 419 -12.87 5.30 -7.97
C ASN A 419 -14.33 5.46 -8.43
N MET A 420 -15.26 4.65 -7.91
CA MET A 420 -16.70 4.88 -8.06
C MET A 420 -17.14 5.92 -7.04
N LYS A 421 -18.18 6.70 -7.36
CA LYS A 421 -18.77 7.65 -6.40
C LYS A 421 -19.30 6.90 -5.17
N GLY A 422 -18.84 7.28 -3.98
CA GLY A 422 -19.13 6.58 -2.72
C GLY A 422 -18.28 5.32 -2.47
N GLY A 423 -17.40 4.98 -3.39
CA GLY A 423 -16.50 3.84 -3.27
C GLY A 423 -15.13 4.21 -2.70
N ALA A 424 -14.14 3.35 -2.98
CA ALA A 424 -12.78 3.51 -2.49
C ALA A 424 -11.97 4.41 -3.43
N MET A 425 -11.46 5.54 -2.94
CA MET A 425 -10.64 6.46 -3.74
C MET A 425 -9.19 6.01 -3.77
N ALA A 426 -8.65 5.82 -4.98
CA ALA A 426 -7.21 5.73 -5.20
C ALA A 426 -6.59 7.14 -5.18
N LYS A 427 -5.34 7.25 -4.72
CA LYS A 427 -4.65 8.54 -4.53
C LYS A 427 -4.56 9.33 -5.85
N ALA A 428 -5.07 10.58 -5.85
CA ALA A 428 -5.05 11.52 -6.98
C ALA A 428 -3.68 12.18 -7.26
N GLY A 429 -2.56 11.48 -7.01
CA GLY A 429 -1.20 12.02 -7.17
C GLY A 429 -0.72 12.87 -5.99
N GLY A 430 0.44 13.49 -6.14
CA GLY A 430 1.06 14.37 -5.16
C GLY A 430 2.00 15.36 -5.84
N TYR A 431 2.30 16.46 -5.18
CA TYR A 431 3.23 17.46 -5.70
C TYR A 431 4.67 17.11 -5.29
N PRO A 432 5.67 17.34 -6.16
CA PRO A 432 7.07 17.20 -5.77
C PRO A 432 7.37 18.19 -4.64
N THR A 433 7.91 17.67 -3.54
CA THR A 433 8.34 18.47 -2.38
C THR A 433 9.68 19.16 -2.62
N SER A 434 10.46 18.70 -3.60
CA SER A 434 11.72 19.29 -4.05
C SER A 434 11.79 19.33 -5.58
N ALA A 435 12.34 20.42 -6.13
CA ALA A 435 12.48 20.64 -7.57
C ALA A 435 13.72 21.51 -7.88
N ASN A 436 14.04 21.66 -9.16
CA ASN A 436 14.97 22.69 -9.62
C ASN A 436 14.34 24.07 -9.34
N GLY A 437 14.84 24.74 -8.30
CA GLY A 437 14.34 26.03 -7.87
C GLY A 437 15.04 27.18 -8.57
N PRO A 438 14.39 28.36 -8.64
CA PRO A 438 14.95 29.53 -9.35
C PRO A 438 16.22 30.11 -8.70
N ARG A 439 16.50 29.77 -7.44
CA ARG A 439 17.71 30.20 -6.70
C ARG A 439 18.72 29.07 -6.48
N TYR A 440 18.23 27.85 -6.33
CA TYR A 440 19.05 26.67 -6.02
C TYR A 440 18.45 25.45 -6.72
N ASP A 441 19.28 24.74 -7.48
CA ASP A 441 18.90 23.43 -8.00
C ASP A 441 19.12 22.37 -6.90
N PHE A 442 18.05 22.01 -6.20
CA PHE A 442 18.13 21.01 -5.14
C PHE A 442 18.48 19.60 -5.69
N THR A 443 18.25 19.38 -6.99
CA THR A 443 18.41 18.07 -7.64
C THR A 443 19.85 17.79 -8.09
N LYS A 444 20.71 18.81 -8.13
CA LYS A 444 22.11 18.71 -8.61
C LYS A 444 23.10 19.28 -7.60
N PHE A 445 24.31 18.71 -7.59
CA PHE A 445 25.51 19.23 -6.93
C PHE A 445 26.73 18.41 -7.38
N ASP A 446 27.92 18.99 -7.25
CA ASP A 446 29.17 18.34 -7.65
C ASP A 446 29.48 17.13 -6.76
N GLY A 447 30.01 16.06 -7.38
CA GLY A 447 30.31 14.82 -6.67
C GLY A 447 29.07 14.01 -6.24
N LYS A 448 27.89 14.34 -6.79
CA LYS A 448 26.66 13.56 -6.58
C LYS A 448 26.86 12.10 -6.97
N VAL A 449 26.57 11.21 -6.04
CA VAL A 449 26.56 9.75 -6.25
C VAL A 449 25.14 9.20 -6.32
N ALA A 450 25.03 7.95 -6.77
CA ALA A 450 23.83 7.14 -6.65
C ALA A 450 24.12 5.99 -5.68
N PRO A 451 23.25 5.72 -4.70
CA PRO A 451 23.46 4.63 -3.77
C PRO A 451 23.35 3.29 -4.52
N LYS A 452 24.20 2.34 -4.14
CA LYS A 452 24.22 0.96 -4.68
C LYS A 452 23.76 -0.01 -3.59
N ALA A 453 23.10 -1.10 -4.00
CA ALA A 453 22.47 -2.17 -3.20
C ALA A 453 20.94 -2.21 -3.32
N TYR A 454 20.39 -3.34 -2.87
CA TYR A 454 18.99 -3.41 -2.44
C TYR A 454 18.74 -2.48 -1.25
N SER A 455 17.56 -1.86 -1.22
CA SER A 455 17.16 -0.98 -0.12
C SER A 455 16.76 -1.81 1.11
N TYR A 456 17.30 -1.51 2.29
CA TYR A 456 16.80 -2.12 3.54
C TYR A 456 15.39 -1.61 3.94
N HIS A 457 14.83 -0.59 3.26
CA HIS A 457 13.41 -0.17 3.41
C HIS A 457 12.40 -1.09 2.77
N VAL A 458 12.86 -2.30 2.48
CA VAL A 458 12.22 -3.18 1.56
C VAL A 458 12.47 -4.57 2.11
N ALA A 459 11.62 -4.99 3.05
CA ALA A 459 11.26 -6.40 3.16
C ALA A 459 10.51 -6.91 1.89
N SER A 460 10.56 -6.15 0.78
CA SER A 460 10.43 -6.66 -0.59
C SER A 460 11.80 -7.11 -1.17
N SER A 461 12.83 -7.34 -0.36
CA SER A 461 13.98 -8.16 -0.80
C SER A 461 13.81 -9.64 -0.43
N LEU A 462 12.88 -9.97 0.48
CA LEU A 462 12.27 -11.31 0.51
C LEU A 462 11.22 -11.48 -0.60
N ILE A 463 10.71 -10.37 -1.16
CA ILE A 463 9.80 -10.36 -2.32
C ILE A 463 10.50 -9.61 -3.46
N ARG A 464 11.55 -10.22 -4.02
CA ARG A 464 12.36 -9.73 -5.16
C ARG A 464 11.64 -8.64 -5.95
N LYS A 465 12.23 -7.44 -6.09
CA LYS A 465 11.94 -6.62 -7.27
C LYS A 465 12.43 -7.42 -8.47
N PRO A 466 11.56 -7.91 -9.39
CA PRO A 466 12.03 -8.66 -10.53
C PRO A 466 12.75 -7.67 -11.45
N ALA A 467 14.07 -7.66 -11.40
CA ALA A 467 14.84 -7.33 -12.59
C ALA A 467 14.69 -8.56 -13.48
N ASN A 468 13.89 -8.42 -14.52
CA ASN A 468 13.36 -9.51 -15.35
C ASN A 468 12.40 -10.45 -14.60
N THR A 469 11.35 -10.80 -15.32
CA THR A 469 10.35 -11.82 -14.98
C THR A 469 11.01 -13.17 -14.69
N SER A 470 11.42 -13.43 -13.44
CA SER A 470 11.72 -14.79 -12.96
C SER A 470 11.66 -14.90 -11.43
N ASP A 471 11.05 -16.00 -11.00
CA ASP A 471 10.91 -16.53 -9.64
C ASP A 471 9.70 -16.06 -8.80
N ALA A 472 9.32 -16.96 -7.89
CA ALA A 472 7.95 -17.26 -7.48
C ALA A 472 7.58 -16.75 -6.08
N LEU A 473 6.29 -16.46 -5.89
CA LEU A 473 5.42 -16.79 -4.75
C LEU A 473 4.26 -15.78 -4.69
N LEU A 474 3.05 -16.24 -5.06
CA LEU A 474 1.70 -15.87 -4.59
C LEU A 474 0.69 -16.35 -5.66
N PRO A 475 -0.13 -17.40 -5.39
CA PRO A 475 -0.94 -18.05 -6.42
C PRO A 475 -2.30 -17.36 -6.70
N VAL A 476 -2.50 -16.13 -6.21
CA VAL A 476 -3.70 -15.31 -6.46
C VAL A 476 -3.28 -13.84 -6.58
N ASN A 477 -3.17 -13.33 -7.80
CA ASN A 477 -3.10 -11.89 -8.02
C ASN A 477 -4.42 -11.45 -8.65
N LEU A 478 -5.33 -10.89 -7.86
CA LEU A 478 -6.42 -10.07 -8.41
C LEU A 478 -5.90 -8.62 -8.49
N HIS A 479 -5.28 -8.28 -9.61
CA HIS A 479 -4.71 -6.96 -9.88
C HIS A 479 -5.73 -6.06 -10.58
N ILE A 480 -5.93 -4.85 -10.03
CA ILE A 480 -6.80 -3.80 -10.59
C ILE A 480 -5.98 -2.80 -11.39
N GLN A 481 -6.32 -2.61 -12.67
CA GLN A 481 -5.77 -1.56 -13.51
C GLN A 481 -6.78 -0.43 -13.66
N LEU A 482 -6.39 0.74 -13.15
CA LEU A 482 -7.19 1.96 -13.27
C LEU A 482 -6.99 2.55 -14.67
N ALA A 483 -8.08 2.99 -15.30
CA ALA A 483 -7.98 3.80 -16.50
C ALA A 483 -7.09 5.03 -16.20
N HIS A 484 -6.05 5.24 -17.02
CA HIS A 484 -5.34 6.52 -17.05
C HIS A 484 -6.33 7.56 -17.57
N LEU A 485 -7.06 8.21 -16.66
CA LEU A 485 -7.72 9.47 -16.97
C LEU A 485 -6.60 10.50 -17.18
N GLY A 486 -6.15 10.60 -18.43
CA GLY A 486 -5.41 11.75 -18.91
C GLY A 486 -6.19 12.99 -18.50
N THR A 487 -5.52 13.86 -17.74
CA THR A 487 -5.84 15.28 -17.51
C THR A 487 -7.21 15.73 -18.05
N LEU A 488 -8.30 15.36 -17.38
CA LEU A 488 -9.58 16.02 -17.56
C LEU A 488 -9.64 17.11 -16.50
N SER A 489 -9.55 18.34 -16.98
CA SER A 489 -9.70 19.57 -16.20
C SER A 489 -10.89 19.44 -15.25
N GLN A 490 -10.65 19.64 -13.96
CA GLN A 490 -11.70 20.00 -13.01
C GLN A 490 -12.34 21.31 -13.48
N HIS A 491 -13.47 21.21 -14.18
CA HIS A 491 -14.39 22.32 -14.30
C HIS A 491 -15.36 22.27 -13.12
N ARG A 492 -15.21 23.29 -12.27
CA ARG A 492 -16.22 23.96 -11.42
C ARG A 492 -17.18 23.06 -10.63
N CYS A 493 -16.97 23.01 -9.31
CA CYS A 493 -17.89 23.58 -8.31
C CYS A 493 -17.10 23.88 -7.04
#